data_AF-A0A6B9T8I2-F1
#
_entry.id   AF-A0A6B9T8I2-F1
#
_cell.length_a   1.000
_cell.length_b   1.000
_cell.length_c   1.000
_cell.angle_alpha   90.00
_cell.angle_beta   90.00
_cell.angle_gamma   90.00
#
_symmetry.space_group_name_H-M   'P 1'
#
loop_
_entity.id
_entity.type
_entity.pdbx_description
1 polymer ?
#
loop_
_entity_poly.entity_id
_entity_poly.type
_entity_poly.pdbx_seq_one_letter_code
_entity_poly.pdbx_strand_id
1 'polypeptide(L)'
;MTASKAVDYISRMEHGVIIAVGSGKQGKSCSLHSLIDLCWHTRPVYLLDPMEYDVSMFPGYRRVSDPNDIPVGSVAVIEDVNRVFHSRGSGKDATLQRWLGIISHKSTVVCITTQSMAGTDIEFVRSQDAVVMCKRMHDEDLAFERPEFRMNQVQANIWIEEAVKQHPSLEPRSWCFFPRFNECVAIPKVWWWSYRNSHMLRDVRL
;
A
#
# COMPACT_ATOMS: atom_id res chain seq x y z
N MET A 1 12.56 19.97 6.13
CA MET A 1 11.34 19.17 6.34
C MET A 1 11.19 18.99 7.84
N THR A 2 10.05 19.36 8.42
CA THR A 2 9.68 18.90 9.75
C THR A 2 9.68 17.37 9.73
N ALA A 3 10.28 16.74 10.75
CA ALA A 3 10.31 15.29 10.87
C ALA A 3 8.87 14.76 10.85
N SER A 4 8.57 13.85 9.93
CA SER A 4 7.22 13.32 9.76
C SER A 4 6.98 12.22 10.77
N LYS A 5 5.94 12.36 11.60
CA LYS A 5 5.61 11.36 12.63
C LYS A 5 5.22 10.04 11.98
N ALA A 6 4.47 10.11 10.87
CA ALA A 6 4.09 8.94 10.09
C ALA A 6 5.31 8.19 9.55
N VAL A 7 6.21 8.89 8.86
CA VAL A 7 7.41 8.27 8.27
C VAL A 7 8.35 7.74 9.35
N ASP A 8 8.55 8.50 10.43
CA ASP A 8 9.39 8.08 11.56
C ASP A 8 8.84 6.80 12.21
N TYR A 9 7.53 6.71 12.43
CA TYR A 9 6.89 5.51 12.95
C TYR A 9 7.08 4.32 11.99
N ILE A 10 6.75 4.52 10.71
CA ILE A 10 6.81 3.48 9.68
C ILE A 10 8.25 2.95 9.54
N SER A 11 9.26 3.81 9.53
CA SER A 11 10.68 3.41 9.43
C SER A 11 11.13 2.46 10.54
N ARG A 12 10.45 2.48 11.70
CA ARG A 12 10.78 1.65 12.87
C ARG A 12 9.89 0.42 13.00
N MET A 13 8.91 0.24 12.12
CA MET A 13 8.05 -0.95 12.15
C MET A 13 8.87 -2.20 11.84
N GLU A 14 8.93 -3.10 12.81
CA GLU A 14 9.52 -4.42 12.62
C GLU A 14 8.57 -5.32 11.81
N HIS A 15 7.28 -5.25 12.13
CA HIS A 15 6.18 -5.94 11.49
C HIS A 15 4.92 -5.07 11.46
N GLY A 16 3.93 -5.46 10.66
CA GLY A 16 2.64 -4.79 10.57
C GLY A 16 2.15 -4.68 9.13
N VAL A 17 1.06 -3.94 8.93
CA VAL A 17 0.42 -3.78 7.62
C VAL A 17 0.35 -2.30 7.23
N ILE A 18 0.88 -1.94 6.06
CA ILE A 18 0.70 -0.64 5.44
C ILE A 18 -0.32 -0.77 4.31
N ILE A 19 -1.39 0.01 4.35
CA ILE A 19 -2.48 -0.05 3.36
C ILE A 19 -2.54 1.26 2.60
N ALA A 20 -2.13 1.24 1.33
CA ALA A 20 -2.31 2.36 0.42
C ALA A 20 -3.70 2.29 -0.24
N VAL A 21 -4.56 3.26 0.03
CA VAL A 21 -5.95 3.27 -0.46
C VAL A 21 -6.33 4.58 -1.15
N GLY A 22 -7.19 4.52 -2.16
CA GLY A 22 -7.59 5.65 -2.98
C GLY A 22 -7.97 5.21 -4.39
N SER A 23 -8.52 6.09 -5.21
CA SER A 23 -9.02 5.72 -6.53
C SER A 23 -7.93 5.34 -7.53
N GLY A 24 -8.35 4.79 -8.67
CA GLY A 24 -7.46 4.48 -9.79
C GLY A 24 -6.60 5.68 -10.21
N LYS A 25 -5.33 5.43 -10.56
CA LYS A 25 -4.38 6.45 -11.06
C LYS A 25 -4.04 7.60 -10.09
N GLN A 26 -4.32 7.45 -8.79
CA GLN A 26 -3.99 8.45 -7.74
C GLN A 26 -2.60 8.27 -7.10
N GLY A 27 -1.73 7.46 -7.70
CA GLY A 27 -0.33 7.32 -7.25
C GLY A 27 -0.08 6.41 -6.04
N LYS A 28 -1.02 5.52 -5.69
CA LYS A 28 -0.90 4.55 -4.58
C LYS A 28 0.38 3.72 -4.63
N SER A 29 0.55 2.92 -5.68
CA SER A 29 1.68 2.01 -5.86
C SER A 29 3.00 2.78 -5.85
N CYS A 30 3.10 3.88 -6.60
CA CYS A 30 4.28 4.75 -6.60
C CYS A 30 4.65 5.25 -5.20
N SER A 31 3.66 5.77 -4.45
CA SER A 31 3.90 6.28 -3.09
C SER A 31 4.30 5.16 -2.14
N LEU A 32 3.69 3.98 -2.26
CA LEU A 32 3.98 2.81 -1.42
C LEU A 32 5.40 2.31 -1.66
N HIS A 33 5.81 2.13 -2.92
CA HIS A 33 7.17 1.73 -3.27
C HIS A 33 8.22 2.78 -2.88
N SER A 34 7.88 4.06 -3.00
CA SER A 34 8.76 5.15 -2.55
C SER A 34 8.91 5.19 -1.03
N LEU A 35 7.84 4.88 -0.29
CA LEU A 35 7.88 4.73 1.15
C LEU A 35 8.74 3.53 1.57
N ILE A 36 8.66 2.41 0.84
CA ILE A 36 9.50 1.24 1.08
C ILE A 36 10.99 1.57 0.90
N ASP A 37 11.33 2.25 -0.20
CA ASP A 37 12.70 2.70 -0.49
C ASP A 37 13.23 3.65 0.61
N LEU A 38 12.37 4.54 1.10
CA LEU A 38 12.71 5.49 2.16
C LEU A 38 12.89 4.81 3.54
N CYS A 39 12.05 3.85 3.89
CA CYS A 39 11.97 3.30 5.24
C CYS A 39 12.76 2.00 5.43
N TRP A 40 12.95 1.19 4.38
CA TRP A 40 13.44 -0.18 4.52
C TRP A 40 14.40 -0.59 3.39
N HIS A 41 15.31 0.30 2.98
CA HIS A 41 16.27 0.04 1.89
C HIS A 41 17.17 -1.21 2.10
N THR A 42 17.28 -1.72 3.34
CA THR A 42 18.07 -2.93 3.66
C THR A 42 17.24 -4.21 3.71
N ARG A 43 15.91 -4.13 3.74
CA ARG A 43 15.06 -5.32 3.87
C ARG A 43 14.80 -5.90 2.48
N PRO A 44 14.87 -7.23 2.32
CA PRO A 44 14.53 -7.85 1.05
C PRO A 44 13.03 -7.65 0.78
N VAL A 45 12.68 -7.27 -0.46
CA VAL A 45 11.31 -6.97 -0.85
C VAL A 45 10.77 -8.03 -1.80
N TYR A 46 9.58 -8.55 -1.48
CA TYR A 46 8.91 -9.60 -2.22
C TYR A 46 7.55 -9.13 -2.72
N LEU A 47 7.31 -9.22 -4.03
CA LEU A 47 6.00 -9.04 -4.63
C LEU A 47 5.25 -10.37 -4.58
N LEU A 48 4.19 -10.42 -3.80
CA LEU A 48 3.29 -11.56 -3.74
C LEU A 48 2.19 -11.40 -4.79
N ASP A 49 2.33 -12.14 -5.88
CA ASP A 49 1.38 -12.13 -6.99
C ASP A 49 1.36 -13.50 -7.69
N PRO A 50 0.19 -14.14 -7.86
CA PRO A 50 0.07 -15.38 -8.61
C PRO A 50 0.35 -15.19 -10.10
N MET A 51 0.21 -13.96 -10.63
CA MET A 51 0.45 -13.68 -12.04
C MET A 51 1.94 -13.51 -12.33
N GLU A 52 2.37 -13.96 -13.51
CA GLU A 52 3.73 -13.74 -13.99
C GLU A 52 3.84 -12.45 -14.80
N TYR A 53 4.74 -11.57 -14.38
CA TYR A 53 5.11 -10.35 -15.08
C TYR A 53 6.61 -10.08 -14.89
N ASP A 54 7.15 -9.17 -15.69
CA ASP A 54 8.58 -8.83 -15.61
C ASP A 54 8.90 -8.03 -14.34
N VAL A 55 9.32 -8.74 -13.29
CA VAL A 55 9.71 -8.15 -12.00
C VAL A 55 10.96 -7.26 -12.12
N SER A 56 11.74 -7.33 -13.20
CA SER A 56 12.94 -6.48 -13.37
C SER A 56 12.63 -4.98 -13.41
N MET A 57 11.36 -4.61 -13.64
CA MET A 57 10.92 -3.22 -13.53
C MET A 57 10.97 -2.69 -12.08
N PHE A 58 11.06 -3.57 -11.08
CA PHE A 58 11.22 -3.25 -9.66
C PHE A 58 12.64 -3.68 -9.20
N PRO A 59 13.64 -2.79 -9.24
CA PRO A 59 15.03 -3.16 -8.94
C PRO A 59 15.19 -3.74 -7.53
N GLY A 60 15.77 -4.93 -7.42
CA GLY A 60 16.02 -5.61 -6.14
C GLY A 60 14.83 -6.39 -5.57
N TYR A 61 13.66 -6.33 -6.21
CA TYR A 61 12.48 -7.07 -5.79
C TYR A 61 12.52 -8.50 -6.33
N ARG A 62 11.87 -9.42 -5.61
CA ARG A 62 11.62 -10.78 -6.05
C ARG A 62 10.12 -11.04 -6.12
N ARG A 63 9.65 -11.80 -7.10
CA ARG A 63 8.25 -12.24 -7.16
C ARG A 63 8.11 -13.60 -6.49
N VAL A 64 7.05 -13.80 -5.72
CA VAL A 64 6.61 -15.10 -5.18
C VAL A 64 5.11 -15.27 -5.40
N SER A 65 4.65 -16.51 -5.49
CA SER A 65 3.22 -16.84 -5.60
C SER A 65 2.62 -17.34 -4.28
N ASP A 66 3.44 -17.85 -3.36
CA ASP A 66 3.02 -18.31 -2.03
C ASP A 66 3.61 -17.39 -0.95
N PRO A 67 2.79 -16.85 -0.02
CA PRO A 67 3.30 -16.04 1.08
C PRO A 67 4.27 -16.80 2.00
N ASN A 68 4.24 -18.13 2.03
CA ASN A 68 5.18 -18.93 2.83
C ASN A 68 6.62 -18.88 2.31
N ASP A 69 6.81 -18.55 1.04
CA ASP A 69 8.14 -18.38 0.43
C ASP A 69 8.81 -17.05 0.82
N ILE A 70 8.10 -16.16 1.52
CA ILE A 70 8.62 -14.88 1.99
C ILE A 70 9.45 -15.12 3.26
N PRO A 71 10.78 -14.84 3.23
CA PRO A 71 11.66 -15.03 4.39
C PRO A 71 11.35 -14.07 5.54
N VAL A 72 11.82 -14.43 6.74
CA VAL A 72 11.80 -13.58 7.94
C VAL A 72 12.54 -12.25 7.69
N GLY A 73 12.04 -11.15 8.25
CA GLY A 73 12.65 -9.83 8.13
C GLY A 73 12.39 -9.13 6.79
N SER A 74 11.52 -9.68 5.95
CA SER A 74 11.23 -9.14 4.61
C SER A 74 10.13 -8.06 4.62
N VAL A 75 10.04 -7.31 3.53
CA VAL A 75 8.85 -6.53 3.17
C VAL A 75 8.09 -7.30 2.09
N ALA A 76 6.80 -7.55 2.31
CA ALA A 76 5.93 -8.18 1.34
C ALA A 76 5.04 -7.12 0.70
N VAL A 77 4.89 -7.14 -0.63
CA VAL A 77 4.06 -6.20 -1.38
C VAL A 77 2.96 -6.95 -2.11
N ILE A 78 1.70 -6.54 -1.92
CA ILE A 78 0.53 -7.07 -2.62
C ILE A 78 -0.14 -5.92 -3.38
N GLU A 79 0.02 -5.90 -4.69
CA GLU A 79 -0.57 -4.86 -5.55
C GLU A 79 -2.00 -5.23 -5.97
N ASP A 80 -2.93 -4.31 -5.72
CA ASP A 80 -4.38 -4.47 -5.85
C ASP A 80 -4.85 -5.76 -5.14
N VAL A 81 -4.82 -5.72 -3.81
CA VAL A 81 -5.07 -6.89 -2.96
C VAL A 81 -6.38 -7.61 -3.28
N ASN A 82 -7.41 -6.89 -3.72
CA ASN A 82 -8.71 -7.47 -4.04
C ASN A 82 -8.67 -8.35 -5.30
N ARG A 83 -7.74 -8.08 -6.23
CA ARG A 83 -7.50 -8.93 -7.42
C ARG A 83 -6.85 -10.24 -7.02
N VAL A 84 -5.92 -10.19 -6.07
CA VAL A 84 -5.18 -11.38 -5.63
C VAL A 84 -6.00 -12.21 -4.63
N PHE A 85 -6.70 -11.54 -3.72
CA PHE A 85 -7.44 -12.14 -2.62
C PHE A 85 -8.83 -11.51 -2.53
N HIS A 86 -9.79 -12.14 -3.20
CA HIS A 86 -11.17 -11.67 -3.24
C HIS A 86 -11.88 -11.98 -1.91
N SER A 87 -12.48 -10.97 -1.27
CA SER A 87 -13.19 -11.13 0.01
C SER A 87 -14.49 -11.95 -0.08
N ARG A 88 -14.96 -12.33 -1.28
CA ARG A 88 -16.27 -12.97 -1.53
C ARG A 88 -16.23 -14.23 -2.39
N GLY A 89 -15.05 -14.81 -2.64
CA GLY A 89 -14.94 -16.08 -3.36
C GLY A 89 -15.38 -17.28 -2.51
N SER A 90 -16.16 -18.21 -3.08
CA SER A 90 -16.59 -19.46 -2.41
C SER A 90 -15.45 -20.46 -2.19
N GLY A 91 -14.28 -20.23 -2.81
CA GLY A 91 -13.04 -20.96 -2.55
C GLY A 91 -12.30 -20.35 -1.35
N LYS A 92 -12.41 -21.01 -0.19
CA LYS A 92 -11.79 -20.64 1.09
C LYS A 92 -10.27 -20.86 1.10
N ASP A 93 -9.51 -20.18 0.25
CA ASP A 93 -8.07 -20.13 0.46
C ASP A 93 -7.76 -19.14 1.59
N ALA A 94 -7.70 -19.67 2.82
CA ALA A 94 -7.36 -18.91 4.02
C ALA A 94 -5.85 -18.72 4.20
N THR A 95 -5.02 -19.07 3.20
CA THR A 95 -3.56 -19.03 3.32
C THR A 95 -3.05 -17.63 3.64
N LEU A 96 -3.55 -16.60 2.97
CA LEU A 96 -3.16 -15.23 3.27
C LEU A 96 -3.58 -14.82 4.69
N GLN A 97 -4.83 -15.07 5.11
CA GLN A 97 -5.30 -14.72 6.45
C GLN A 97 -4.46 -15.41 7.53
N ARG A 98 -4.15 -16.70 7.36
CA ARG A 98 -3.30 -17.46 8.28
C ARG A 98 -1.88 -16.89 8.33
N TRP A 99 -1.33 -16.55 7.17
CA TRP A 99 0.01 -15.97 7.09
C TRP A 99 0.07 -14.57 7.71
N LEU A 100 -0.94 -13.72 7.47
CA LEU A 100 -1.08 -12.41 8.10
C LEU A 100 -1.16 -12.52 9.62
N GLY A 101 -1.81 -13.56 10.14
CA GLY A 101 -1.88 -13.84 11.58
C GLY A 101 -0.51 -14.10 12.25
N ILE A 102 0.55 -14.39 11.48
CA ILE A 102 1.87 -14.73 12.01
C ILE A 102 3.00 -13.78 11.56
N ILE A 103 2.70 -12.65 10.93
CA ILE A 103 3.73 -11.73 10.42
C ILE A 103 4.61 -11.12 11.52
N SER A 104 4.09 -10.99 12.73
CA SER A 104 4.85 -10.54 13.91
C SER A 104 5.98 -11.51 14.27
N HIS A 105 5.72 -12.82 14.22
CA HIS A 105 6.73 -13.86 14.43
C HIS A 105 7.77 -13.94 13.30
N LYS A 106 7.42 -13.45 12.12
CA LYS A 106 8.31 -13.39 10.95
C LYS A 106 9.03 -12.05 10.83
N SER A 107 8.78 -11.10 11.72
CA SER A 107 9.25 -9.72 11.59
C SER A 107 9.00 -9.19 10.17
N THR A 108 7.78 -9.40 9.63
CA THR A 108 7.43 -9.05 8.24
C THR A 108 6.51 -7.82 8.22
N VAL A 109 6.85 -6.84 7.39
CA VAL A 109 5.95 -5.73 7.05
C VAL A 109 5.24 -6.06 5.74
N VAL A 110 3.91 -5.95 5.74
CA VAL A 110 3.08 -6.21 4.57
C VAL A 110 2.53 -4.90 4.03
N CYS A 111 2.85 -4.57 2.79
CA CYS A 111 2.46 -3.37 2.10
C CYS A 111 1.42 -3.74 1.03
N ILE A 112 0.20 -3.23 1.14
CA ILE A 112 -0.87 -3.55 0.20
C ILE A 112 -1.38 -2.28 -0.48
N THR A 113 -1.70 -2.39 -1.77
CA THR A 113 -2.50 -1.36 -2.46
C THR A 113 -3.92 -1.87 -2.63
N THR A 114 -4.90 -0.98 -2.47
CA THR A 114 -6.31 -1.28 -2.72
C THR A 114 -7.01 -0.04 -3.26
N GLN A 115 -8.04 -0.24 -4.08
CA GLN A 115 -8.84 0.88 -4.58
C GLN A 115 -9.89 1.32 -3.56
N SER A 116 -10.36 0.39 -2.72
CA SER A 116 -11.34 0.66 -1.67
C SER A 116 -11.22 -0.35 -0.52
N MET A 117 -11.41 0.13 0.71
CA MET A 117 -11.46 -0.72 1.88
C MET A 117 -12.72 -1.62 1.87
N ALA A 118 -13.77 -1.28 1.12
CA ALA A 118 -14.97 -2.10 0.97
C ALA A 118 -14.72 -3.49 0.39
N GLY A 119 -13.77 -3.62 -0.54
CA GLY A 119 -13.36 -4.92 -1.09
C GLY A 119 -12.32 -5.65 -0.24
N THR A 120 -11.67 -4.94 0.69
CA THR A 120 -10.55 -5.47 1.48
C THR A 120 -11.08 -6.22 2.70
N ASP A 121 -10.42 -7.31 3.08
CA ASP A 121 -10.72 -8.04 4.32
C ASP A 121 -10.41 -7.17 5.54
N ILE A 122 -11.39 -7.02 6.44
CA ILE A 122 -11.25 -6.15 7.62
C ILE A 122 -10.24 -6.71 8.63
N GLU A 123 -10.01 -8.02 8.60
CA GLU A 123 -9.01 -8.69 9.45
C GLU A 123 -7.60 -8.14 9.21
N PHE A 124 -7.31 -7.65 7.99
CA PHE A 124 -6.01 -7.05 7.66
C PHE A 124 -5.72 -5.79 8.48
N VAL A 125 -6.77 -5.09 8.92
CA VAL A 125 -6.67 -3.86 9.71
C VAL A 125 -6.76 -4.14 11.20
N ARG A 126 -7.55 -5.13 11.62
CA ARG A 126 -7.88 -5.36 13.04
C ARG A 126 -6.89 -6.23 13.79
N SER A 127 -6.26 -7.18 13.10
CA SER A 127 -5.44 -8.21 13.75
C SER A 127 -3.96 -7.82 13.90
N GLN A 128 -3.51 -6.76 13.23
CA GLN A 128 -2.11 -6.36 13.14
C GLN A 128 -1.92 -4.86 13.42
N ASP A 129 -0.69 -4.44 13.66
CA ASP A 129 -0.35 -3.01 13.65
C ASP A 129 -0.52 -2.44 12.24
N ALA A 130 -1.65 -1.79 12.00
CA ALA A 130 -2.04 -1.30 10.68
C ALA A 130 -1.86 0.24 10.56
N VAL A 131 -1.27 0.67 9.45
CA VAL A 131 -1.18 2.08 9.05
C VAL A 131 -1.84 2.24 7.68
N VAL A 132 -2.87 3.08 7.63
CA VAL A 132 -3.55 3.43 6.38
C VAL A 132 -2.91 4.69 5.80
N MET A 133 -2.42 4.57 4.57
CA MET A 133 -1.94 5.65 3.73
C MET A 133 -3.03 6.02 2.71
N CYS A 134 -3.75 7.08 2.99
CA CYS A 134 -4.81 7.58 2.13
C CYS A 134 -4.24 8.40 0.97
N LYS A 135 -4.66 8.05 -0.24
CA LYS A 135 -4.57 8.85 -1.45
C LYS A 135 -5.95 9.41 -1.76
N ARG A 136 -5.99 10.39 -2.66
CA ARG A 136 -7.25 10.97 -3.14
C ARG A 136 -8.22 9.87 -3.60
N MET A 137 -9.48 10.03 -3.25
CA MET A 137 -10.58 9.17 -3.67
C MET A 137 -11.64 10.01 -4.41
N HIS A 138 -12.19 9.50 -5.50
CA HIS A 138 -13.29 10.15 -6.22
C HIS A 138 -14.58 10.09 -5.39
N ASP A 139 -15.47 11.06 -5.60
CA ASP A 139 -16.69 11.20 -4.81
C ASP A 139 -17.63 10.01 -5.01
N GLU A 140 -17.65 9.44 -6.22
CA GLU A 140 -18.39 8.21 -6.51
C GLU A 140 -17.84 7.01 -5.72
N ASP A 141 -16.52 6.88 -5.63
CA ASP A 141 -15.86 5.79 -4.89
C ASP A 141 -16.09 5.92 -3.38
N LEU A 142 -16.12 7.15 -2.85
CA LEU A 142 -16.42 7.43 -1.44
C LEU A 142 -17.80 6.92 -1.01
N ALA A 143 -18.79 6.98 -1.91
CA ALA A 143 -20.14 6.51 -1.64
C ALA A 143 -20.20 5.00 -1.37
N PHE A 144 -19.34 4.23 -2.02
CA PHE A 144 -19.25 2.76 -1.87
C PHE A 144 -18.24 2.32 -0.81
N GLU A 145 -17.50 3.25 -0.22
CA GLU A 145 -16.52 2.94 0.83
C GLU A 145 -17.21 2.48 2.12
N ARG A 146 -16.51 1.63 2.90
CA ARG A 146 -16.93 1.24 4.25
C ARG A 146 -17.13 2.46 5.15
N PRO A 147 -18.23 2.53 5.92
CA PRO A 147 -18.51 3.68 6.79
C PRO A 147 -17.35 4.06 7.72
N GLU A 148 -16.63 3.08 8.26
CA GLU A 148 -15.52 3.28 9.20
C GLU A 148 -14.29 3.93 8.55
N PHE A 149 -14.11 3.80 7.23
CA PHE A 149 -12.99 4.40 6.48
C PHE A 149 -13.40 5.63 5.67
N ARG A 150 -14.69 5.80 5.40
CA ARG A 150 -15.22 6.90 4.58
C ARG A 150 -14.79 8.26 5.12
N MET A 151 -14.91 8.49 6.43
CA MET A 151 -14.52 9.77 7.02
C MET A 151 -13.03 10.08 6.87
N ASN A 152 -12.18 9.07 7.04
CA ASN A 152 -10.74 9.22 6.83
C ASN A 152 -10.42 9.59 5.38
N GLN A 153 -11.15 9.03 4.41
CA GLN A 153 -10.95 9.35 2.99
C GLN A 153 -11.47 10.74 2.61
N VAL A 154 -12.59 11.18 3.19
CA VAL A 154 -13.07 12.57 3.03
C VAL A 154 -12.03 13.54 3.59
N GLN A 155 -11.50 13.26 4.78
CA GLN A 155 -10.45 14.10 5.37
C GLN A 155 -9.17 14.07 4.55
N ALA A 156 -8.78 12.90 4.01
CA ALA A 156 -7.64 12.79 3.11
C ALA A 156 -7.77 13.69 1.88
N ASN A 157 -8.95 13.71 1.23
CA ASN A 157 -9.18 14.58 0.08
C ASN A 157 -8.96 16.06 0.42
N ILE A 158 -9.52 16.53 1.55
CA ILE A 158 -9.39 17.91 2.02
C ILE A 158 -7.91 18.25 2.30
N TRP A 159 -7.24 17.40 3.07
CA TRP A 159 -5.85 17.64 3.49
C TRP A 159 -4.87 17.58 2.32
N ILE A 160 -5.08 16.66 1.39
CA ILE A 160 -4.27 16.55 0.17
C ILE A 160 -4.49 17.78 -0.71
N GLU A 161 -5.73 18.22 -0.91
CA GLU A 161 -6.03 19.40 -1.72
C GLU A 161 -5.37 20.66 -1.13
N GLU A 162 -5.48 20.84 0.19
CA GLU A 162 -4.86 21.97 0.87
C GLU A 162 -3.32 21.92 0.79
N ALA A 163 -2.72 20.75 1.00
CA ALA A 163 -1.26 20.58 0.88
C ALA A 163 -0.76 20.88 -0.54
N VAL A 164 -1.50 20.47 -1.58
CA VAL A 164 -1.20 20.79 -2.98
C VAL A 164 -1.25 22.30 -3.24
N LYS A 165 -2.24 23.00 -2.68
CA LYS A 165 -2.36 24.47 -2.80
C LYS A 165 -1.21 25.20 -2.10
N GLN A 166 -0.81 24.73 -0.91
CA GLN A 166 0.27 25.33 -0.12
C GLN A 166 1.66 25.06 -0.71
N HIS A 167 1.82 23.96 -1.45
CA HIS A 167 3.09 23.51 -2.00
C HIS A 167 3.00 23.16 -3.49
N PRO A 168 2.71 24.14 -4.37
CA PRO A 168 2.44 23.90 -5.80
C PRO A 168 3.66 23.39 -6.58
N SER A 169 4.87 23.50 -6.03
CA SER A 169 6.09 22.96 -6.64
C SER A 169 6.25 21.45 -6.47
N LEU A 170 5.45 20.81 -5.62
CA LEU A 170 5.49 19.36 -5.38
C LEU A 170 4.42 18.65 -6.22
N GLU A 171 4.78 17.48 -6.74
CA GLU A 171 3.87 16.66 -7.56
C GLU A 171 2.60 16.30 -6.76
N PRO A 172 1.39 16.61 -7.24
CA PRO A 172 0.16 16.36 -6.50
C PRO A 172 -0.01 14.89 -6.08
N ARG A 173 0.42 13.95 -6.92
CA ARG A 173 0.34 12.52 -6.63
C ARG A 173 1.33 12.02 -5.58
N SER A 174 2.26 12.86 -5.10
CA SER A 174 3.16 12.50 -3.99
C SER A 174 2.50 12.59 -2.62
N TRP A 175 1.42 13.38 -2.48
CA TRP A 175 0.78 13.65 -1.20
C TRP A 175 -0.01 12.46 -0.68
N CYS A 176 0.24 12.10 0.57
CA CYS A 176 -0.36 10.98 1.27
C CYS A 176 -0.86 11.47 2.62
N PHE A 177 -2.13 11.22 2.94
CA PHE A 177 -2.67 11.49 4.26
C PHE A 177 -2.61 10.23 5.12
N PHE A 178 -2.15 10.36 6.36
CA PHE A 178 -2.08 9.27 7.32
C PHE A 178 -3.03 9.57 8.50
N PRO A 179 -4.24 9.00 8.53
CA PRO A 179 -5.25 9.32 9.54
C PRO A 179 -4.77 9.09 10.97
N ARG A 180 -4.00 8.01 11.20
CA ARG A 180 -3.44 7.68 12.52
C ARG A 180 -2.59 8.80 13.12
N PHE A 181 -1.89 9.55 12.28
CA PHE A 181 -0.98 10.62 12.69
C PHE A 181 -1.58 12.02 12.45
N ASN A 182 -2.76 12.09 11.83
CA ASN A 182 -3.40 13.30 11.37
C ASN A 182 -2.40 14.19 10.61
N GLU A 183 -1.73 13.59 9.63
CA GLU A 183 -0.58 14.17 8.95
C GLU A 183 -0.69 13.95 7.43
N CYS A 184 -0.40 15.00 6.64
CA CYS A 184 -0.27 14.91 5.18
C CYS A 184 1.20 15.07 4.80
N VAL A 185 1.75 14.09 4.09
CA VAL A 185 3.17 13.99 3.77
C VAL A 185 3.35 13.80 2.28
N ALA A 186 4.21 14.61 1.66
CA ALA A 186 4.65 14.40 0.29
C ALA A 186 5.74 13.32 0.28
N ILE A 187 5.42 12.14 -0.25
CA ILE A 187 6.38 11.05 -0.42
C ILE A 187 7.00 11.21 -1.81
N PRO A 188 8.32 11.54 -1.90
CA PRO A 188 8.95 11.79 -3.18
C PRO A 188 8.95 10.52 -4.02
N LYS A 189 8.74 10.66 -5.33
CA LYS A 189 8.78 9.53 -6.27
C LYS A 189 10.19 8.91 -6.26
N VAL A 190 10.26 7.59 -6.06
CA VAL A 190 11.50 6.82 -6.17
C VAL A 190 12.09 6.89 -7.59
N TRP A 191 13.42 6.94 -7.68
CA TRP A 191 14.16 7.27 -8.90
C TRP A 191 13.90 6.31 -10.07
N TRP A 192 13.65 5.03 -9.78
CA TRP A 192 13.41 4.00 -10.80
C TRP A 192 11.94 3.92 -11.24
N TRP A 193 11.02 4.65 -10.60
CA TRP A 193 9.60 4.58 -10.95
C TRP A 193 9.32 5.21 -12.31
N SER A 194 8.72 4.42 -13.19
CA SER A 194 8.44 4.79 -14.58
C SER A 194 7.02 4.43 -15.00
N TYR A 195 6.68 4.79 -16.25
CA TYR A 195 5.43 4.38 -16.89
C TYR A 195 5.24 2.86 -16.90
N ARG A 196 6.34 2.10 -17.02
CA ARG A 196 6.34 0.64 -17.05
C ARG A 196 5.77 0.05 -15.75
N ASN A 197 6.22 0.56 -14.60
CA ASN A 197 5.73 0.13 -13.28
C ASN A 197 4.22 0.34 -13.13
N SER A 198 3.72 1.48 -13.60
CA SER A 198 2.29 1.82 -13.53
C SER A 198 1.42 0.97 -14.48
N HIS A 199 2.03 0.19 -15.36
CA HIS A 199 1.36 -0.67 -16.34
C HIS A 199 1.89 -2.12 -16.27
N MET A 200 2.34 -2.57 -15.09
CA MET A 200 2.99 -3.88 -14.93
C MET A 200 2.13 -5.07 -15.40
N LEU A 201 0.80 -4.93 -15.36
CA LEU A 201 -0.16 -5.97 -15.76
C LEU A 201 -0.66 -5.83 -17.21
N ARG A 202 -0.15 -4.86 -17.99
CA ARG A 202 -0.68 -4.54 -19.32
C ARG A 202 -0.61 -5.70 -20.31
N ASP A 203 0.47 -6.49 -20.25
CA ASP A 203 0.76 -7.57 -21.19
C ASP A 203 0.60 -8.97 -20.56
N VAL A 204 0.05 -9.04 -19.34
CA VAL A 204 -0.13 -10.29 -18.61
C VAL A 204 -1.34 -11.04 -19.17
N ARG A 205 -1.20 -12.36 -19.36
CA ARG A 205 -2.30 -13.24 -19.82
C ARG A 205 -3.13 -13.72 -18.61
N LEU A 206 -4.45 -13.68 -18.75
CA LEU A 206 -5.43 -14.19 -17.79
C LEU A 206 -5.69 -15.69 -18.01
#